data_AF-A0A8X7BIQ2-F1
#
_entry.id   AF-A0A8X7BIQ2-F1
#
_cell.length_a   1.000
_cell.length_b   1.000
_cell.length_c   1.000
_cell.angle_alpha   90.00
_cell.angle_beta   90.00
_cell.angle_gamma   90.00
#
_symmetry.space_group_name_H-M   'P 1'
#
loop_
_entity.id
_entity.type
_entity.pdbx_description
1 polymer ?
#
loop_
_entity_poly.entity_id
_entity_poly.type
_entity_poly.pdbx_seq_one_letter_code
_entity_poly.pdbx_strand_id
1 'polypeptide(L)'
;MPNKSPFAVHKAIIGIGGEPKTVKRLRSGDLLIETNSANQTKSFLLAKTFLNSPLIVTPHKSLNSCRGVISEPDLLTTSESEILEGFSDQGVIRVRRITIKKNTTVFRTKHLILIFNSSNLPISIKAGYLNCKIRPYIPNLLRCFKCQRFGHSQTSCRGQLTCSRCASVGHASTDCILEPKCFNCSQPHTADSKLCPKWTPQGAHLL
;
A
#
# COMPACT_ATOMS: atom_id res chain seq x y z
N MET A 1 -5.74 -7.72 -24.83
CA MET A 1 -5.79 -7.33 -26.25
C MET A 1 -4.63 -7.96 -27.02
N PRO A 2 -4.79 -9.11 -27.71
CA PRO A 2 -3.77 -9.58 -28.63
C PRO A 2 -3.89 -8.84 -29.97
N ASN A 3 -2.74 -8.47 -30.53
CA ASN A 3 -2.55 -8.05 -31.93
C ASN A 3 -3.04 -6.68 -32.43
N LYS A 4 -3.16 -5.66 -31.56
CA LYS A 4 -3.30 -4.27 -32.03
C LYS A 4 -1.95 -3.55 -32.01
N SER A 5 -1.64 -2.88 -33.13
CA SER A 5 -0.40 -2.11 -33.28
C SER A 5 -0.24 -1.08 -32.15
N PRO A 6 0.94 -0.96 -31.52
CA PRO A 6 1.20 0.05 -30.49
C PRO A 6 0.87 1.47 -30.96
N PHE A 7 1.09 1.77 -32.24
CA PHE A 7 0.77 3.06 -32.83
C PHE A 7 -0.74 3.32 -32.91
N ALA A 8 -1.54 2.29 -33.25
CA ALA A 8 -3.00 2.40 -33.29
C ALA A 8 -3.58 2.59 -31.89
N VAL A 9 -3.04 1.86 -30.90
CA VAL A 9 -3.38 2.02 -29.48
C VAL A 9 -3.07 3.43 -29.00
N HIS A 10 -1.88 3.94 -29.29
CA HIS A 10 -1.49 5.30 -28.90
C HIS A 10 -2.40 6.37 -29.52
N LYS A 11 -2.70 6.28 -30.83
CA LYS A 11 -3.66 7.19 -31.49
C LYS A 11 -5.06 7.14 -30.87
N ALA A 12 -5.55 5.95 -30.51
CA ALA A 12 -6.85 5.81 -29.86
C ALA A 12 -6.87 6.43 -28.45
N ILE A 13 -5.77 6.30 -27.69
CA ILE A 13 -5.63 6.95 -26.38
C ILE A 13 -5.69 8.47 -26.53
N ILE A 14 -4.92 9.03 -27.47
CA ILE A 14 -4.96 10.47 -27.78
C ILE A 14 -6.36 10.91 -28.20
N GLY A 15 -7.04 10.12 -29.03
CA GLY A 15 -8.40 10.42 -29.49
C GLY A 15 -9.45 10.48 -28.38
N ILE A 16 -9.23 9.80 -27.25
CA ILE A 16 -10.17 9.84 -26.12
C ILE A 16 -9.95 11.08 -25.25
N GLY A 17 -8.70 11.38 -24.90
CA GLY A 17 -8.42 12.37 -23.86
C GLY A 17 -7.14 13.19 -24.06
N GLY A 18 -6.52 13.15 -25.24
CA GLY A 18 -5.21 13.74 -25.49
C GLY A 18 -4.05 12.92 -24.91
N GLU A 19 -2.86 13.51 -24.89
CA GLU A 19 -1.65 12.84 -24.40
C GLU A 19 -1.69 12.66 -22.87
N PRO A 20 -1.63 11.41 -22.35
CA PRO A 20 -1.57 11.16 -20.91
C PRO A 20 -0.16 11.41 -20.35
N LYS A 21 -0.06 11.52 -19.03
CA LYS A 21 1.24 11.66 -18.34
C LYS A 21 2.10 10.41 -18.49
N THR A 22 1.50 9.23 -18.26
CA THR A 22 2.15 7.94 -18.51
C THR A 22 1.15 6.89 -19.00
N VAL A 23 1.64 5.96 -19.82
CA VAL A 23 0.91 4.77 -20.25
C VAL A 23 1.79 3.55 -20.04
N LYS A 24 1.30 2.56 -19.29
CA LYS A 24 2.03 1.33 -18.97
C LYS A 24 1.16 0.11 -19.23
N ARG A 25 1.70 -0.90 -19.91
CA ARG A 25 1.02 -2.18 -20.07
C ARG A 25 1.26 -3.07 -18.86
N LEU A 26 0.19 -3.54 -18.22
CA LEU A 26 0.25 -4.46 -17.10
C LEU A 26 0.46 -5.90 -17.57
N ARG A 27 0.90 -6.78 -16.65
CA ARG A 27 1.06 -8.22 -16.94
C ARG A 27 -0.26 -8.91 -17.31
N SER A 28 -1.39 -8.39 -16.83
CA SER A 28 -2.73 -8.84 -17.24
C SER A 28 -3.05 -8.53 -18.71
N GLY A 29 -2.29 -7.61 -19.33
CA GLY A 29 -2.55 -7.09 -20.66
C GLY A 29 -3.36 -5.80 -20.68
N ASP A 30 -3.83 -5.31 -19.52
CA ASP A 30 -4.51 -4.03 -19.37
C ASP A 30 -3.55 -2.84 -19.51
N LEU A 31 -4.10 -1.65 -19.73
CA LEU A 31 -3.34 -0.40 -19.78
C LEU A 31 -3.59 0.40 -18.49
N LEU A 32 -2.50 0.75 -17.81
CA LEU A 32 -2.49 1.73 -16.74
C LEU A 32 -2.18 3.10 -17.35
N ILE A 33 -3.09 4.05 -17.18
CA ILE A 33 -2.98 5.40 -17.71
C ILE A 33 -2.98 6.39 -16.54
N GLU A 34 -1.95 7.23 -16.48
CA GLU A 34 -1.90 8.38 -15.57
C GLU A 34 -2.28 9.63 -16.35
N THR A 35 -3.25 10.38 -15.83
CA THR A 35 -3.79 11.57 -16.49
C THR A 35 -3.16 12.85 -15.96
N ASN A 36 -3.18 13.90 -16.78
CA ASN A 36 -2.68 15.23 -16.47
C ASN A 36 -3.73 16.11 -15.77
N SER A 37 -5.03 15.80 -15.91
CA SER A 37 -6.10 16.63 -15.36
C SER A 37 -7.39 15.84 -15.10
N ALA A 38 -8.26 16.41 -14.24
CA ALA A 38 -9.58 15.84 -13.98
C ALA A 38 -10.46 15.77 -15.23
N ASN A 39 -10.32 16.73 -16.15
CA ASN A 39 -11.07 16.73 -17.42
C ASN A 39 -10.62 15.55 -18.31
N GLN A 40 -9.32 15.31 -18.43
CA GLN A 40 -8.80 14.15 -19.14
C GLN A 40 -9.28 12.85 -18.50
N THR A 41 -9.26 12.74 -17.17
CA THR A 41 -9.81 11.58 -16.44
C THR A 41 -11.28 11.34 -16.78
N LYS A 42 -12.10 12.41 -16.79
CA LYS A 42 -13.52 12.30 -17.16
C LYS A 42 -13.70 11.78 -18.58
N SER A 43 -12.92 12.26 -19.55
CA SER A 43 -12.98 11.77 -20.94
C SER A 43 -12.69 10.27 -21.03
N PHE A 44 -11.68 9.77 -20.31
CA PHE A 44 -11.40 8.33 -20.25
C PHE A 44 -12.51 7.53 -19.57
N LEU A 45 -13.08 8.03 -18.47
CA LEU A 45 -14.18 7.34 -17.76
C LEU A 45 -15.47 7.27 -18.58
N LEU A 46 -15.72 8.24 -19.46
CA LEU A 46 -16.90 8.27 -20.33
C LEU A 46 -16.74 7.42 -21.60
N ALA A 47 -15.51 7.04 -21.95
CA ALA A 47 -15.24 6.25 -23.15
C ALA A 47 -15.82 4.83 -23.02
N LYS A 48 -16.72 4.47 -23.94
CA LYS A 48 -17.38 3.15 -23.98
C LYS A 48 -16.73 2.18 -24.95
N THR A 49 -15.98 2.70 -25.92
CA THR A 49 -15.35 1.91 -26.98
C THR A 49 -13.88 2.30 -27.13
N PHE A 50 -13.06 1.31 -27.51
CA PHE A 50 -11.64 1.48 -27.79
C PHE A 50 -11.28 0.64 -29.01
N LEU A 51 -10.89 1.27 -30.11
CA LEU A 51 -10.59 0.60 -31.37
C LEU A 51 -11.72 -0.37 -31.81
N ASN A 52 -12.98 0.08 -31.78
CA ASN A 52 -14.18 -0.70 -32.11
C ASN A 52 -14.44 -1.92 -31.21
N SER A 53 -13.86 -1.95 -30.01
CA SER A 53 -14.12 -2.98 -29.00
C SER A 53 -14.69 -2.32 -27.73
N PRO A 54 -15.57 -3.00 -26.99
CA PRO A 54 -16.08 -2.47 -25.72
C PRO A 54 -14.91 -2.22 -24.75
N LEU A 55 -14.94 -1.06 -24.08
CA LEU A 55 -13.93 -0.63 -23.14
C LEU A 55 -14.52 -0.59 -21.73
N ILE A 56 -13.75 -1.08 -20.75
CA ILE A 56 -14.04 -0.90 -19.33
C ILE A 56 -12.92 -0.05 -18.75
N VAL A 57 -13.26 1.14 -18.27
CA VAL A 57 -12.33 2.01 -17.56
C VAL A 57 -12.68 2.02 -16.09
N THR A 58 -11.71 1.74 -15.23
CA THR A 58 -11.90 1.79 -13.78
C THR A 58 -10.78 2.59 -13.14
N PRO A 59 -11.08 3.46 -12.15
CA PRO A 59 -10.05 4.10 -11.35
C PRO A 59 -9.17 3.06 -10.66
N HIS A 60 -7.86 3.23 -10.73
CA HIS A 60 -6.93 2.32 -10.06
C HIS A 60 -7.07 2.44 -8.53
N LYS A 61 -7.50 1.36 -7.88
CA LYS A 61 -7.91 1.35 -6.47
C LYS A 61 -6.84 1.89 -5.51
N SER A 62 -5.58 1.54 -5.71
CA SER A 62 -4.50 1.92 -4.79
C SER A 62 -3.72 3.18 -5.19
N LEU A 63 -3.84 3.65 -6.44
CA LEU A 63 -3.08 4.82 -6.92
C LEU A 63 -3.91 6.11 -6.81
N ASN A 64 -5.23 5.98 -6.66
CA ASN A 64 -6.15 7.09 -6.40
C ASN A 64 -6.53 7.21 -4.92
N SER A 65 -5.73 6.62 -4.03
CA SER A 65 -5.89 6.78 -2.59
C SER A 65 -4.52 6.94 -1.93
N CYS A 66 -4.47 7.76 -0.90
CA CYS A 66 -3.30 7.94 -0.06
C CYS A 66 -3.63 7.59 1.39
N ARG A 67 -2.59 7.37 2.20
CA ARG A 67 -2.74 6.93 3.59
C ARG A 67 -1.99 7.86 4.52
N GLY A 68 -2.70 8.38 5.51
CA GLY A 68 -2.16 9.23 6.56
C GLY A 68 -2.26 8.56 7.92
N VAL A 69 -1.44 9.05 8.86
CA VAL A 69 -1.55 8.74 10.29
C VAL A 69 -1.77 10.02 11.06
N ILE A 70 -2.79 10.02 11.90
CA ILE A 70 -2.96 11.00 12.99
C ILE A 70 -2.66 10.32 14.32
N SER A 71 -2.26 11.12 15.31
CA SER A 71 -1.89 10.63 16.65
C SER A 71 -2.59 11.50 17.69
N GLU A 72 -3.83 11.16 18.00
CA GLU A 72 -4.72 12.00 18.81
C GLU A 72 -5.24 11.24 20.04
N PRO A 73 -4.77 11.57 21.26
CA PRO A 73 -5.24 10.94 22.49
C PRO A 73 -6.75 11.06 22.72
N ASP A 74 -7.37 12.18 22.32
CA ASP A 74 -8.79 12.43 22.58
C ASP A 74 -9.71 11.51 21.78
N LEU A 75 -9.19 10.93 20.68
CA LEU A 75 -9.89 9.93 19.88
C LEU A 75 -9.62 8.50 20.36
N LEU A 76 -9.02 8.26 21.52
CA LEU A 76 -8.62 6.90 21.95
C LEU A 76 -9.81 5.96 22.18
N THR A 77 -10.89 6.50 22.77
CA THR A 77 -12.10 5.76 23.15
C THR A 77 -13.15 5.77 22.04
N THR A 78 -13.09 6.73 21.13
CA THR A 78 -14.01 6.89 20.00
C THR A 78 -13.95 5.70 19.03
N SER A 79 -15.12 5.27 18.56
CA SER A 79 -15.22 4.16 17.61
C SER A 79 -14.70 4.54 16.22
N GLU A 80 -14.23 3.56 15.44
CA GLU A 80 -13.75 3.83 14.07
C GLU A 80 -14.88 4.32 13.15
N SER A 81 -16.13 3.88 13.38
CA SER A 81 -17.30 4.30 12.61
C SER A 81 -17.64 5.76 12.84
N GLU A 82 -17.65 6.20 14.10
CA GLU A 82 -17.89 7.60 14.46
C GLU A 82 -16.78 8.53 13.94
N ILE A 83 -15.52 8.10 14.05
CA ILE A 83 -14.39 8.85 13.47
C ILE A 83 -14.51 8.95 11.95
N LEU A 84 -14.93 7.87 11.28
CA LEU A 84 -15.12 7.88 9.84
C LEU A 84 -16.25 8.84 9.43
N GLU A 85 -17.36 8.84 10.17
CA GLU A 85 -18.47 9.77 9.95
C GLU A 85 -18.03 11.23 10.12
N GLY A 86 -17.30 11.53 11.21
CA GLY A 86 -16.78 12.87 11.49
C GLY A 86 -15.70 13.38 10.50
N PHE A 87 -15.14 12.50 9.67
CA PHE A 87 -14.17 12.85 8.61
C PHE A 87 -14.72 12.68 7.19
N SER A 88 -16.00 12.33 7.03
CA SER A 88 -16.59 11.98 5.74
C SER A 88 -16.58 13.13 4.73
N ASP A 89 -16.74 14.36 5.21
CA ASP A 89 -16.68 15.61 4.44
C ASP A 89 -15.25 16.02 4.03
N GLN A 90 -14.24 15.42 4.68
CA GLN A 90 -12.81 15.69 4.47
C GLN A 90 -12.13 14.60 3.62
N GLY A 91 -12.92 13.79 2.91
CA GLY A 91 -12.42 12.81 1.92
C GLY A 91 -11.85 11.52 2.51
N VAL A 92 -12.06 11.26 3.80
CA VAL A 92 -11.68 9.97 4.43
C VAL A 92 -12.71 8.91 4.05
N ILE A 93 -12.24 7.81 3.45
CA ILE A 93 -13.08 6.67 3.04
C ILE A 93 -12.93 5.46 3.94
N ARG A 94 -11.87 5.41 4.75
CA ARG A 94 -11.68 4.35 5.73
C ARG A 94 -10.77 4.82 6.86
N VAL A 95 -11.14 4.42 8.08
CA VAL A 95 -10.35 4.62 9.29
C VAL A 95 -9.91 3.25 9.80
N ARG A 96 -8.69 3.17 10.36
CA ARG A 96 -8.21 1.98 11.05
C ARG A 96 -7.30 2.36 12.20
N ARG A 97 -7.61 1.93 13.41
CA ARG A 97 -6.78 2.10 14.59
C ARG A 97 -5.62 1.13 14.59
N ILE A 98 -4.44 1.64 14.93
CA ILE A 98 -3.29 0.77 15.20
C ILE A 98 -3.49 0.20 16.60
N THR A 99 -3.43 -1.12 16.71
CA THR A 99 -3.46 -1.82 17.99
C THR A 99 -2.11 -2.47 18.25
N ILE A 100 -1.74 -2.54 19.52
CA ILE A 100 -0.53 -3.22 19.96
C ILE A 100 -0.98 -4.48 20.68
N LYS A 101 -0.46 -5.63 20.26
CA LYS A 101 -0.60 -6.88 21.01
C LYS A 101 0.58 -7.01 21.96
N LYS A 102 0.32 -7.10 23.27
CA LYS A 102 1.32 -7.53 24.26
C LYS A 102 0.82 -8.84 24.85
N ASN A 103 1.60 -9.90 24.70
CA ASN A 103 1.18 -11.26 25.03
C ASN A 103 -0.12 -11.63 24.30
N THR A 104 -1.23 -11.77 25.02
CA THR A 104 -2.56 -12.11 24.50
C THR A 104 -3.53 -10.93 24.46
N THR A 105 -3.18 -9.79 25.07
CA THR A 105 -4.06 -8.64 25.19
C THR A 105 -3.82 -7.61 24.09
N VAL A 106 -4.91 -7.06 23.56
CA VAL A 106 -4.91 -6.08 22.47
C VAL A 106 -5.16 -4.70 23.06
N PHE A 107 -4.18 -3.80 22.93
CA PHE A 107 -4.29 -2.42 23.39
C PHE A 107 -4.60 -1.50 22.21
N ARG A 108 -5.62 -0.65 22.38
CA ARG A 108 -5.89 0.47 21.47
C ARG A 108 -4.81 1.53 21.63
N THR A 109 -4.39 2.13 20.52
CA THR A 109 -3.48 3.27 20.55
C THR A 109 -4.19 4.54 20.09
N LYS A 110 -3.57 5.68 20.38
CA LYS A 110 -3.96 6.99 19.86
C LYS A 110 -3.72 7.16 18.34
N HIS A 111 -3.11 6.17 17.70
CA HIS A 111 -2.72 6.25 16.29
C HIS A 111 -3.81 5.67 15.38
N LEU A 112 -4.27 6.49 14.46
CA LEU A 112 -5.29 6.15 13.47
C LEU A 112 -4.69 6.28 12.08
N ILE A 113 -4.88 5.25 11.26
CA ILE A 113 -4.58 5.29 9.83
C ILE A 113 -5.84 5.73 9.12
N LEU A 114 -5.73 6.83 8.40
CA LEU A 114 -6.78 7.38 7.56
C LEU A 114 -6.46 7.05 6.11
N ILE A 115 -7.47 6.63 5.35
CA ILE A 115 -7.35 6.39 3.92
C ILE A 115 -8.24 7.40 3.22
N PHE A 116 -7.62 8.20 2.36
CA PHE A 116 -8.28 9.26 1.62
C PHE A 116 -8.62 8.81 0.20
N ASN A 117 -9.70 9.34 -0.37
CA ASN A 117 -10.04 9.19 -1.79
C ASN A 117 -9.28 10.16 -2.70
N SER A 118 -8.05 10.51 -2.35
CA SER A 118 -7.19 11.44 -3.08
C SER A 118 -5.80 10.84 -3.26
N SER A 119 -5.13 11.19 -4.35
CA SER A 119 -3.72 10.87 -4.59
C SER A 119 -2.76 11.72 -3.75
N ASN A 120 -3.21 12.90 -3.30
CA ASN A 120 -2.40 13.81 -2.49
C ASN A 120 -2.82 13.74 -1.01
N LEU A 121 -1.82 13.60 -0.13
CA LEU A 121 -2.05 13.52 1.30
C LEU A 121 -2.22 14.93 1.91
N PRO A 122 -3.33 15.22 2.60
CA PRO A 122 -3.49 16.48 3.32
C PRO A 122 -2.45 16.61 4.46
N ILE A 123 -2.11 17.84 4.82
CA ILE A 123 -1.15 18.13 5.90
C ILE A 123 -1.81 18.01 7.28
N SER A 124 -3.11 18.29 7.37
CA SER A 124 -3.90 18.16 8.59
C SER A 124 -5.36 17.84 8.29
N ILE A 125 -6.11 17.47 9.32
CA ILE A 125 -7.54 17.19 9.29
C ILE A 125 -8.18 17.69 10.58
N LYS A 126 -9.44 18.15 10.50
CA LYS A 126 -10.18 18.61 11.67
C LYS A 126 -11.03 17.50 12.27
N ALA A 127 -10.82 17.20 13.55
CA ALA A 127 -11.66 16.30 14.34
C ALA A 127 -12.47 17.15 15.33
N GLY A 128 -13.68 17.56 14.93
CA GLY A 128 -14.45 18.56 15.67
C GLY A 128 -13.66 19.87 15.77
N TYR A 129 -13.29 20.26 16.99
CA TYR A 129 -12.51 21.47 17.27
C TYR A 129 -10.98 21.26 17.22
N LEU A 130 -10.51 20.01 17.08
CA LEU A 130 -9.10 19.66 17.05
C LEU A 130 -8.54 19.74 15.63
N ASN A 131 -7.31 20.26 15.48
CA ASN A 131 -6.57 20.22 14.21
C ASN A 131 -5.46 19.16 14.29
N CYS A 132 -5.70 17.99 13.73
CA CYS A 132 -4.78 16.86 13.80
C CYS A 132 -3.80 16.88 12.62
N LYS A 133 -2.49 16.97 12.91
CA LYS A 133 -1.44 16.84 11.89
C LYS A 133 -1.42 15.43 11.30
N ILE A 134 -1.43 15.34 9.98
CA ILE A 134 -1.30 14.09 9.25
C ILE A 134 0.17 13.85 8.90
N ARG A 135 0.62 12.61 9.08
CA ARG A 135 1.91 12.14 8.56
C ARG A 135 1.68 11.03 7.55
N PRO A 136 2.52 10.87 6.51
CA PRO A 136 2.44 9.73 5.62
C PRO A 136 2.46 8.41 6.40
N TYR A 137 1.53 7.50 6.08
CA TYR A 137 1.55 6.16 6.63
C TYR A 137 2.62 5.33 5.94
N ILE A 138 3.64 4.95 6.69
CA ILE A 138 4.69 4.05 6.22
C ILE A 138 4.48 2.69 6.89
N PRO A 139 3.96 1.67 6.18
CA PRO A 139 3.79 0.34 6.76
C PRO A 139 5.14 -0.28 7.16
N ASN A 140 5.10 -1.04 8.26
CA ASN A 140 6.22 -1.88 8.65
C ASN A 140 6.54 -2.87 7.54
N LEU A 141 7.83 -3.11 7.32
CA LEU A 141 8.32 -4.04 6.33
C LEU A 141 7.75 -5.44 6.62
N LEU A 142 6.93 -5.95 5.70
CA LEU A 142 6.41 -7.30 5.78
C LEU A 142 7.54 -8.32 5.62
N ARG A 143 7.79 -9.11 6.67
CA ARG A 143 8.67 -10.29 6.65
C ARG A 143 7.83 -11.56 6.51
N CYS A 144 8.20 -12.42 5.57
CA CYS A 144 7.58 -13.73 5.44
C CYS A 144 8.04 -14.65 6.58
N PHE A 145 7.12 -15.10 7.44
CA PHE A 145 7.45 -15.99 8.55
C PHE A 145 7.89 -17.41 8.12
N LYS A 146 7.67 -17.78 6.85
CA LYS A 146 8.13 -19.06 6.28
C LYS A 146 9.56 -18.99 5.75
N CYS A 147 9.86 -18.06 4.85
CA CYS A 147 11.15 -18.00 4.14
C CYS A 147 12.05 -16.84 4.58
N GLN A 148 11.63 -16.02 5.54
CA GLN A 148 12.36 -14.88 6.11
C GLN A 148 12.66 -13.71 5.17
N ARG A 149 12.33 -13.82 3.88
CA ARG A 149 12.44 -12.73 2.91
C ARG A 149 11.42 -11.63 3.19
N PHE A 150 11.81 -10.41 2.88
CA PHE A 150 10.91 -9.26 2.92
C PHE A 150 10.00 -9.18 1.69
N GLY A 151 8.85 -8.50 1.83
CA GLY A 151 7.97 -8.11 0.73
C GLY A 151 6.76 -9.01 0.47
N HIS A 152 6.58 -10.11 1.19
CA HIS A 152 5.41 -10.98 1.03
C HIS A 152 5.01 -11.70 2.33
N SER A 153 3.75 -12.13 2.39
CA SER A 153 3.22 -12.92 3.51
C SER A 153 3.56 -14.40 3.36
N GLN A 154 3.41 -15.17 4.44
CA GLN A 154 3.53 -16.63 4.41
C GLN A 154 2.52 -17.29 3.45
N THR A 155 1.31 -16.75 3.34
CA THR A 155 0.26 -17.28 2.45
C THR A 155 0.61 -17.16 0.97
N SER A 156 1.36 -16.12 0.58
CA SER A 156 1.83 -15.94 -0.79
C SER A 156 3.23 -16.53 -1.03
N CYS A 157 3.81 -17.20 -0.04
CA CYS A 157 5.18 -17.68 -0.09
C CYS A 157 5.31 -18.99 -0.87
N ARG A 158 6.14 -18.96 -1.91
CA ARG A 158 6.56 -20.16 -2.68
C ARG A 158 7.91 -20.74 -2.21
N GLY A 159 8.51 -20.14 -1.19
CA GLY A 159 9.80 -20.57 -0.64
C GLY A 159 9.69 -21.72 0.37
N GLN A 160 10.85 -22.20 0.81
CA GLN A 160 10.98 -23.24 1.83
C GLN A 160 10.98 -22.64 3.25
N LEU A 161 10.68 -23.48 4.24
CA LEU A 161 10.79 -23.12 5.65
C LEU A 161 12.25 -22.82 5.97
N THR A 162 12.51 -21.60 6.40
CA THR A 162 13.84 -21.07 6.71
C THR A 162 13.84 -20.51 8.12
N CYS A 163 14.83 -20.90 8.92
CA CYS A 163 14.98 -20.45 10.30
C CYS A 163 15.25 -18.94 10.36
N SER A 164 14.49 -18.20 11.18
CA SER A 164 14.72 -16.75 11.36
C SER A 164 15.98 -16.42 12.15
N ARG A 165 16.54 -17.38 12.89
CA ARG A 165 17.78 -17.18 13.65
C ARG A 165 19.01 -17.38 12.78
N CYS A 166 19.19 -18.56 12.18
CA CYS A 166 20.44 -18.94 11.49
C CYS A 166 20.37 -18.94 9.95
N ALA A 167 19.22 -18.58 9.36
CA ALA A 167 18.96 -18.59 7.91
C ALA A 167 19.04 -19.97 7.22
N SER A 168 19.21 -21.07 7.97
CA SER A 168 19.18 -22.43 7.42
C SER A 168 17.77 -22.90 7.10
N VAL A 169 17.66 -23.72 6.05
CA VAL A 169 16.41 -24.36 5.64
C VAL A 169 16.11 -25.58 6.52
N GLY A 170 14.82 -25.88 6.72
CA GLY A 170 14.38 -27.18 7.25
C GLY A 170 13.94 -27.21 8.72
N HIS A 171 14.06 -26.09 9.45
CA HIS A 171 13.57 -25.99 10.83
C HIS A 171 13.07 -24.58 11.19
N ALA A 172 12.30 -24.49 12.28
CA ALA A 172 11.83 -23.24 12.87
C ALA A 172 12.82 -22.71 13.91
N SER A 173 12.73 -21.43 14.26
CA SER A 173 13.68 -20.79 15.20
C SER A 173 13.48 -21.15 16.67
N THR A 174 12.36 -21.79 17.05
CA THR A 174 11.97 -22.04 18.45
C THR A 174 13.07 -22.73 19.24
N ASP A 175 13.70 -23.76 18.65
CA ASP A 175 14.72 -24.59 19.30
C ASP A 175 16.10 -24.43 18.62
N CYS A 176 16.29 -23.34 17.85
CA CYS A 176 17.54 -23.11 17.13
C CYS A 176 18.60 -22.49 18.05
N ILE A 177 19.67 -23.23 18.31
CA ILE A 177 20.82 -22.78 19.12
C ILE A 177 21.98 -22.21 18.28
N LEU A 178 21.89 -22.30 16.95
CA LEU A 178 22.96 -21.83 16.06
C LEU A 178 23.14 -20.31 16.14
N GLU A 179 24.35 -19.85 15.79
CA GLU A 179 24.67 -18.43 15.73
C GLU A 179 23.70 -17.67 14.80
N PRO A 180 23.28 -16.46 15.19
CA PRO A 180 22.33 -15.71 14.40
C PRO A 180 22.97 -15.24 13.09
N LYS A 181 22.28 -15.48 11.98
CA LYS A 181 22.63 -15.03 10.64
C LYS A 181 21.38 -14.56 9.93
N CYS A 182 21.40 -13.33 9.46
CA CYS A 182 20.24 -12.76 8.78
C CYS A 182 20.15 -13.28 7.35
N PHE A 183 19.00 -13.85 6.98
CA PHE A 183 18.77 -14.30 5.61
C PHE A 183 18.89 -13.17 4.57
N ASN A 184 18.54 -11.93 4.92
CA ASN A 184 18.43 -10.83 3.95
C ASN A 184 19.76 -10.08 3.72
N CYS A 185 20.66 -10.04 4.70
CA CYS A 185 21.93 -9.30 4.61
C CYS A 185 23.17 -10.12 5.00
N SER A 186 22.99 -11.37 5.45
CA SER A 186 24.04 -12.28 5.93
C SER A 186 24.87 -11.78 7.14
N GLN A 187 24.41 -10.74 7.83
CA GLN A 187 25.06 -10.19 9.03
C GLN A 187 24.66 -10.96 10.31
N PRO A 188 25.44 -10.84 11.41
CA PRO A 188 25.27 -11.63 12.64
C PRO A 188 24.11 -11.11 13.52
N HIS A 189 22.90 -11.20 12.99
CA HIS A 189 21.66 -10.92 13.72
C HIS A 189 20.51 -11.73 13.13
N THR A 190 19.42 -11.87 13.88
CA THR A 190 18.22 -12.58 13.40
C THR A 190 17.52 -11.84 12.26
N ALA A 191 16.73 -12.56 11.47
CA ALA A 191 16.01 -12.01 10.31
C ALA A 191 14.93 -10.96 10.67
N ASP A 192 14.51 -10.91 11.93
CA ASP A 192 13.54 -9.95 12.47
C ASP A 192 14.16 -8.73 13.16
N SER A 193 15.50 -8.65 13.20
CA SER A 193 16.20 -7.50 13.74
C SER A 193 15.95 -6.23 12.93
N LYS A 194 15.56 -5.15 13.62
CA LYS A 194 15.41 -3.81 13.04
C LYS A 194 16.75 -3.15 12.67
N LEU A 195 17.86 -3.73 13.11
CA LEU A 195 19.22 -3.27 12.77
C LEU A 195 19.66 -3.74 11.37
N CYS A 196 18.89 -4.62 10.72
CA CYS A 196 19.21 -5.11 9.39
C CYS A 196 19.27 -3.93 8.39
N PRO A 197 20.36 -3.76 7.61
CA PRO A 197 20.46 -2.69 6.61
C PRO A 197 19.47 -2.84 5.46
N LYS A 198 18.93 -4.05 5.26
CA LYS A 198 17.85 -4.32 4.30
C LYS A 198 16.46 -4.10 4.90
N TRP A 199 16.37 -3.74 6.19
CA TRP A 199 15.11 -3.34 6.82
C TRP A 199 14.76 -1.92 6.43
N THR A 200 14.12 -1.77 5.28
CA THR A 200 13.56 -0.50 4.82
C THR A 200 12.04 -0.55 4.96
N PRO A 201 11.40 0.42 5.63
CA PRO A 201 9.95 0.51 5.64
C PRO A 201 9.37 0.48 4.23
N GLN A 202 8.30 -0.29 4.01
CA GLN A 202 7.64 -0.38 2.71
C GLN A 202 6.99 0.96 2.39
N GLY A 203 7.58 1.73 1.48
CA GLY A 203 7.11 3.08 1.14
C GLY A 203 8.19 3.98 0.55
N ALA A 204 9.47 3.66 0.75
CA ALA A 204 10.58 4.40 0.14
C ALA A 204 10.79 4.12 -1.37
N HIS A 205 10.06 3.15 -1.95
CA HIS A 205 10.20 2.74 -3.36
C HIS A 205 8.95 3.01 -4.23
N LEU A 206 7.97 3.75 -3.72
CA LEU A 206 6.74 4.09 -4.45
C LEU A 206 6.34 5.56 -4.31
N LEU A 207 7.33 6.46 -4.27
CA LEU A 207 7.18 7.84 -4.70
C LEU A 207 7.96 8.01 -6.01
#